data_AF-X1TUT8-F1
#
_entry.id   AF-X1TUT8-F1
#
_cell.length_a   1.000
_cell.length_b   1.000
_cell.length_c   1.000
_cell.angle_alpha   90.00
_cell.angle_beta   90.00
_cell.angle_gamma   90.00
#
_symmetry.space_group_name_H-M   'P 1'
#
loop_
_entity.id
_entity.type
_entity.pdbx_description
1 polymer ?
#
loop_
_entity_poly.entity_id
_entity_poly.type
_entity_poly.pdbx_seq_one_letter_code
_entity_poly.pdbx_strand_id
1 'polypeptide(L)'
;KAIEEEGLDTELVRLAGLDIRPCDACMVCRKEERCPIDDDLFPLYTKVKEAEAIILASPVYFGSATALLKAFMERTGYIGLPRRVFAGKVGGPLVVARRAGHNFTLAQLMYWFHIQGFFMPGSTYWNIAFGREQGTVEKDEEGLTTAWNFGKNVALLVKKLKA
;
A
#
# COMPACT_ATOMS: atom_id res chain seq x y z
N LYS A 1 8.39 11.11 -5.72
CA LYS A 1 9.17 11.52 -6.92
C LYS A 1 8.42 11.30 -8.23
N ALA A 2 8.30 10.09 -8.78
CA ALA A 2 7.62 9.89 -10.08
C ALA A 2 6.21 10.52 -10.17
N ILE A 3 5.41 10.39 -9.09
CA ILE A 3 4.07 10.99 -8.96
C ILE A 3 4.13 12.52 -8.78
N GLU A 4 5.10 13.03 -8.03
CA GLU A 4 5.26 14.48 -7.78
C GLU A 4 5.62 15.25 -9.05
N GLU A 5 6.42 14.65 -9.94
CA GLU A 5 6.70 15.21 -11.27
C GLU A 5 5.46 15.35 -12.15
N GLU A 6 4.39 14.61 -11.82
CA GLU A 6 3.10 14.74 -12.46
C GLU A 6 2.25 15.85 -11.80
N GLY A 7 2.77 16.60 -10.85
CA GLY A 7 2.07 17.70 -10.17
C GLY A 7 1.01 17.21 -9.17
N LEU A 8 1.18 16.02 -8.60
CA LEU A 8 0.34 15.50 -7.52
C LEU A 8 1.15 15.48 -6.22
N ASP A 9 0.49 15.84 -5.12
CA ASP A 9 1.12 15.79 -3.79
C ASP A 9 1.32 14.33 -3.33
N THR A 10 2.43 14.09 -2.61
CA THR A 10 2.70 12.78 -2.02
C THR A 10 3.15 12.89 -0.57
N GLU A 11 2.73 11.92 0.25
CA GLU A 11 3.18 11.76 1.64
C GLU A 11 3.77 10.35 1.80
N LEU A 12 4.98 10.25 2.35
CA LEU A 12 5.59 8.97 2.72
C LEU A 12 5.35 8.71 4.21
N VAL A 13 4.52 7.70 4.50
CA VAL A 13 4.32 7.22 5.88
C VAL A 13 5.16 5.97 6.11
N ARG A 14 6.07 6.04 7.09
CA ARG A 14 6.81 4.85 7.57
C ARG A 14 6.03 4.23 8.72
N LEU A 15 5.53 3.01 8.53
CA LEU A 15 4.87 2.28 9.62
C LEU A 15 5.86 1.88 10.73
N ALA A 16 7.13 1.68 10.39
CA ALA A 16 8.16 1.34 11.38
C ALA A 16 8.25 2.41 12.47
N GLY A 17 8.04 2.00 13.72
CA GLY A 17 8.01 2.87 14.89
C GLY A 17 6.61 3.26 15.37
N LEU A 18 5.56 2.95 14.60
CA LEU A 18 4.18 3.10 15.03
C LEU A 18 3.71 1.86 15.83
N ASP A 19 2.83 2.08 16.80
CA ASP A 19 2.05 1.02 17.45
C ASP A 19 0.78 0.74 16.63
N ILE A 20 0.76 -0.39 15.94
CA ILE A 20 -0.42 -0.87 15.22
C ILE A 20 -0.64 -2.33 15.62
N ARG A 21 -1.61 -2.54 16.50
CA ARG A 21 -2.00 -3.86 16.97
C ARG A 21 -2.78 -4.62 15.90
N PRO A 22 -2.67 -5.96 15.86
CA PRO A 22 -3.41 -6.79 14.91
C PRO A 22 -4.92 -6.67 15.10
N CYS A 23 -5.68 -6.97 14.05
CA CYS A 23 -7.13 -7.02 14.13
C CYS A 23 -7.56 -8.21 14.99
N ASP A 24 -8.49 -7.99 15.92
CA ASP A 24 -9.15 -9.04 16.72
C ASP A 24 -10.51 -9.46 16.15
N ALA A 25 -10.92 -8.88 15.02
CA ALA A 25 -12.22 -9.06 14.40
C ALA A 25 -13.42 -8.82 15.35
N CYS A 26 -13.32 -7.85 16.27
CA CYS A 26 -14.41 -7.48 17.17
C CYS A 26 -15.66 -6.88 16.48
N MET A 27 -15.54 -6.47 15.21
CA MET A 27 -16.61 -5.95 14.35
C MET A 27 -17.29 -4.64 14.79
N VAL A 28 -16.75 -3.95 15.80
CA VAL A 28 -17.25 -2.64 16.25
C VAL A 28 -17.31 -1.63 15.09
N CYS A 29 -16.29 -1.65 14.22
CA CYS A 29 -16.17 -0.77 13.05
C CYS A 29 -17.25 -0.96 11.97
N ARG A 30 -18.08 -2.01 12.08
CA ARG A 30 -19.23 -2.16 11.17
C ARG A 30 -20.36 -1.19 11.49
N LYS A 31 -20.55 -0.86 12.78
CA LYS A 31 -21.59 0.08 13.21
C LYS A 31 -21.18 1.51 12.91
N GLU A 32 -19.98 1.88 13.35
CA GLU A 32 -19.38 3.19 13.15
C GLU A 32 -18.06 3.03 12.42
N GLU A 33 -17.65 3.98 11.57
CA GLU A 33 -16.38 3.92 10.85
C GLU A 33 -15.19 4.23 11.78
N ARG A 34 -15.06 3.45 12.86
CA ARG A 34 -14.11 3.65 13.95
C ARG A 34 -13.58 2.34 14.48
N CYS A 35 -12.27 2.30 14.75
CA CYS A 35 -11.64 1.19 15.46
C CYS A 35 -11.65 1.46 16.98
N PRO A 36 -12.03 0.48 17.83
CA PRO A 36 -12.01 0.65 19.28
C PRO A 36 -10.61 0.47 19.89
N ILE A 37 -9.66 -0.11 19.14
CA ILE A 37 -8.28 -0.28 19.55
C ILE A 37 -7.60 1.09 19.49
N ASP A 38 -7.18 1.58 20.66
CA ASP A 38 -6.50 2.87 20.84
C ASP A 38 -5.00 2.72 20.56
N ASP A 39 -4.58 3.08 19.36
CA ASP A 39 -3.20 3.03 18.87
C ASP A 39 -3.05 3.93 17.62
N ASP A 40 -1.88 3.90 16.98
CA ASP A 40 -1.55 4.83 15.89
C ASP A 40 -2.32 4.57 14.58
N LEU A 41 -3.10 3.47 14.51
CA LEU A 41 -3.79 3.13 13.27
C LEU A 41 -4.86 4.15 12.89
N PHE A 42 -5.73 4.54 13.83
CA PHE A 42 -6.95 5.27 13.45
C PHE A 42 -6.66 6.68 12.88
N PRO A 43 -5.74 7.47 13.46
CA PRO A 43 -5.29 8.73 12.85
C PRO A 43 -4.64 8.54 11.47
N LEU A 44 -3.93 7.43 11.26
CA LEU A 44 -3.37 7.10 9.95
C LEU A 44 -4.46 6.70 8.95
N TYR A 45 -5.46 5.93 9.39
CA TYR A 45 -6.59 5.52 8.56
C TYR A 45 -7.37 6.71 8.01
N THR A 46 -7.60 7.76 8.80
CA THR A 46 -8.31 8.95 8.33
C THR A 46 -7.56 9.65 7.20
N LYS A 47 -6.23 9.77 7.31
CA LYS A 47 -5.38 10.30 6.22
C LYS A 47 -5.44 9.43 4.96
N VAL A 48 -5.30 8.11 5.13
CA VAL A 48 -5.32 7.15 4.01
C VAL A 48 -6.68 7.16 3.29
N LYS A 49 -7.78 7.32 4.04
CA LYS A 49 -9.12 7.45 3.47
C LYS A 49 -9.26 8.67 2.55
N GLU A 50 -8.63 9.79 2.91
CA GLU A 50 -8.67 11.04 2.14
C GLU A 50 -7.80 10.95 0.87
N ALA A 51 -6.75 10.14 0.87
CA ALA A 51 -5.86 9.95 -0.28
C ALA A 51 -6.58 9.35 -1.49
N GLU A 52 -6.22 9.80 -2.69
CA GLU A 52 -6.85 9.34 -3.95
C GLU A 52 -6.10 8.20 -4.59
N ALA A 53 -4.81 8.11 -4.26
CA ALA A 53 -3.96 6.98 -4.55
C ALA A 53 -3.31 6.44 -3.28
N ILE A 54 -3.18 5.12 -3.19
CA ILE A 54 -2.51 4.43 -2.08
C ILE A 54 -1.51 3.43 -2.64
N ILE A 55 -0.26 3.53 -2.19
CA ILE A 55 0.79 2.55 -2.50
C ILE A 55 1.20 1.86 -1.21
N LEU A 56 1.07 0.53 -1.16
CA LEU A 56 1.53 -0.27 -0.02
C LEU A 56 2.87 -0.88 -0.36
N ALA A 57 3.91 -0.51 0.39
CA ALA A 57 5.26 -1.01 0.19
C ALA A 57 5.71 -1.91 1.35
N SER A 58 6.30 -3.07 1.04
CA SER A 58 6.84 -3.97 2.06
C SER A 58 8.18 -4.58 1.65
N PRO A 59 9.14 -4.69 2.56
CA PRO A 59 10.16 -5.71 2.43
C PRO A 59 9.53 -7.11 2.64
N VAL A 60 10.19 -8.15 2.12
CA VAL A 60 9.78 -9.55 2.33
C VAL A 60 10.42 -10.11 3.60
N TYR A 61 9.60 -10.51 4.56
CA TYR A 61 10.01 -11.19 5.79
C TYR A 61 9.49 -12.63 5.77
N PHE A 62 10.40 -13.60 5.77
CA PHE A 62 10.07 -15.04 5.70
C PHE A 62 9.07 -15.41 4.59
N GLY A 63 9.17 -14.74 3.43
CA GLY A 63 8.33 -15.00 2.26
C GLY A 63 7.00 -14.24 2.21
N SER A 64 6.72 -13.34 3.16
CA SER A 64 5.47 -12.56 3.22
C SER A 64 5.75 -11.08 3.52
N ALA A 65 4.72 -10.23 3.42
CA ALA A 65 4.78 -8.86 3.91
C ALA A 65 5.07 -8.81 5.42
N THR A 66 5.58 -7.68 5.89
CA THR A 66 5.84 -7.46 7.33
C THR A 66 4.55 -7.59 8.14
N ALA A 67 4.66 -8.12 9.37
CA ALA A 67 3.51 -8.28 10.26
C ALA A 67 2.79 -6.95 10.52
N LEU A 68 3.54 -5.86 10.65
CA LEU A 68 3.00 -4.52 10.89
C LEU A 68 2.15 -4.01 9.71
N LEU A 69 2.62 -4.19 8.47
CA LEU A 69 1.83 -3.84 7.30
C LEU A 69 0.57 -4.70 7.19
N LYS A 70 0.66 -6.01 7.51
CA LYS A 70 -0.51 -6.89 7.53
C LYS A 70 -1.54 -6.45 8.58
N ALA A 71 -1.11 -6.07 9.79
CA ALA A 71 -1.99 -5.54 10.82
C ALA A 71 -2.72 -4.27 10.35
N PHE A 72 -1.99 -3.36 9.69
CA PHE A 72 -2.57 -2.19 9.03
C PHE A 72 -3.62 -2.59 7.97
N MET A 73 -3.28 -3.49 7.04
CA MET A 73 -4.16 -3.94 5.97
C MET A 73 -5.45 -4.57 6.50
N GLU A 74 -5.33 -5.47 7.49
CA GLU A 74 -6.46 -6.16 8.10
C GLU A 74 -7.41 -5.16 8.75
N ARG A 75 -6.92 -4.28 9.63
CA ARG A 75 -7.77 -3.33 10.34
C ARG A 75 -8.37 -2.29 9.42
N THR A 76 -7.58 -1.65 8.54
CA THR A 76 -8.13 -0.68 7.57
C THR A 76 -9.15 -1.33 6.64
N GLY A 77 -8.93 -2.59 6.27
CA GLY A 77 -9.87 -3.35 5.47
C GLY A 77 -11.21 -3.56 6.19
N TYR A 78 -11.19 -3.98 7.47
CA TYR A 78 -12.41 -4.13 8.25
C TYR A 78 -13.15 -2.80 8.49
N ILE A 79 -12.42 -1.70 8.73
CA ILE A 79 -13.02 -0.39 8.97
C ILE A 79 -13.66 0.17 7.70
N GLY A 80 -12.95 0.11 6.57
CA GLY A 80 -13.36 0.76 5.33
C GLY A 80 -14.37 -0.03 4.47
N LEU A 81 -14.31 -1.37 4.51
CA LEU A 81 -15.09 -2.23 3.60
C LEU A 81 -16.62 -2.04 3.69
N PRO A 82 -17.25 -1.90 4.87
CA PRO A 82 -18.71 -1.73 4.97
C PRO A 82 -19.26 -0.52 4.23
N ARG A 83 -18.43 0.53 4.10
CA ARG A 83 -18.78 1.80 3.44
C ARG A 83 -18.09 1.97 2.08
N ARG A 84 -17.31 0.97 1.64
CA ARG A 84 -16.54 0.99 0.39
C ARG A 84 -15.69 2.25 0.23
N VAL A 85 -15.11 2.75 1.32
CA VAL A 85 -14.41 4.05 1.33
C VAL A 85 -13.19 4.12 0.40
N PHE A 86 -12.65 2.95 0.02
CA PHE A 86 -11.51 2.83 -0.88
C PHE A 86 -11.90 2.50 -2.33
N ALA A 87 -13.18 2.21 -2.60
CA ALA A 87 -13.61 1.84 -3.93
C ALA A 87 -13.39 3.01 -4.91
N GLY A 88 -12.86 2.69 -6.09
CA GLY A 88 -12.56 3.68 -7.13
C GLY A 88 -11.26 4.46 -6.93
N LYS A 89 -10.54 4.26 -5.83
CA LYS A 89 -9.20 4.83 -5.64
C LYS A 89 -8.17 4.10 -6.50
N VAL A 90 -7.04 4.76 -6.78
CA VAL A 90 -5.93 4.17 -7.53
C VAL A 90 -4.90 3.59 -6.57
N GLY A 91 -4.22 2.51 -6.92
CA GLY A 91 -3.17 2.02 -6.04
C GLY A 91 -2.55 0.72 -6.45
N GLY A 92 -1.57 0.29 -5.66
CA GLY A 92 -0.98 -1.01 -5.84
C GLY A 92 0.25 -1.22 -4.97
N PRO A 93 0.79 -2.44 -4.99
CA PRO A 93 1.91 -2.79 -4.13
C PRO A 93 3.27 -2.48 -4.74
N LEU A 94 4.27 -2.29 -3.88
CA LEU A 94 5.70 -2.35 -4.17
C LEU A 94 6.38 -3.31 -3.19
N VAL A 95 7.23 -4.21 -3.67
CA VAL A 95 7.85 -5.24 -2.83
C VAL A 95 9.35 -5.31 -3.03
N VAL A 96 10.11 -5.31 -1.93
CA VAL A 96 11.57 -5.44 -1.97
C VAL A 96 12.01 -6.72 -1.25
N ALA A 97 12.93 -7.48 -1.85
CA ALA A 97 13.58 -8.60 -1.16
C ALA A 97 15.00 -8.81 -1.66
N ARG A 98 15.80 -9.50 -0.86
CA ARG A 98 17.17 -9.85 -1.26
C ARG A 98 17.24 -10.84 -2.43
N ARG A 99 16.37 -11.85 -2.46
CA ARG A 99 16.46 -13.00 -3.39
C ARG A 99 15.11 -13.57 -3.84
N ALA A 100 14.21 -13.86 -2.89
CA ALA A 100 12.97 -14.58 -3.18
C ALA A 100 11.83 -14.13 -2.26
N GLY A 101 10.61 -14.57 -2.58
CA GLY A 101 9.39 -14.27 -1.83
C GLY A 101 8.62 -13.04 -2.33
N HIS A 102 9.15 -12.35 -3.36
CA HIS A 102 8.50 -11.20 -3.97
C HIS A 102 7.11 -11.55 -4.51
N ASN A 103 6.99 -12.61 -5.31
CA ASN A 103 5.72 -12.93 -5.99
C ASN A 103 4.57 -13.20 -5.01
N PHE A 104 4.82 -14.01 -3.98
CA PHE A 104 3.81 -14.28 -2.96
C PHE A 104 3.45 -13.03 -2.17
N THR A 105 4.45 -12.25 -1.76
CA THR A 105 4.21 -11.00 -1.03
C THR A 105 3.45 -9.99 -1.89
N LEU A 106 3.81 -9.85 -3.17
CA LEU A 106 3.14 -8.99 -4.13
C LEU A 106 1.66 -9.39 -4.28
N ALA A 107 1.39 -10.68 -4.52
CA ALA A 107 0.03 -11.20 -4.63
C ALA A 107 -0.77 -10.99 -3.34
N GLN A 108 -0.17 -11.24 -2.18
CA GLN A 108 -0.78 -10.99 -0.87
C GLN A 108 -1.22 -9.53 -0.73
N LEU A 109 -0.38 -8.58 -1.14
CA LEU A 109 -0.74 -7.16 -1.10
C LEU A 109 -1.81 -6.83 -2.15
N MET A 110 -1.73 -7.37 -3.36
CA MET A 110 -2.73 -7.18 -4.43
C MET A 110 -4.14 -7.61 -3.98
N TYR A 111 -4.28 -8.68 -3.21
CA TYR A 111 -5.59 -9.13 -2.73
C TYR A 111 -6.29 -8.08 -1.87
N TRP A 112 -5.55 -7.29 -1.09
CA TRP A 112 -6.13 -6.19 -0.33
C TRP A 112 -6.68 -5.09 -1.25
N PHE A 113 -5.94 -4.70 -2.29
CA PHE A 113 -6.44 -3.73 -3.27
C PHE A 113 -7.69 -4.24 -4.00
N HIS A 114 -7.70 -5.52 -4.41
CA HIS A 114 -8.83 -6.12 -5.09
C HIS A 114 -10.11 -6.14 -4.24
N ILE A 115 -10.03 -6.62 -2.99
CA ILE A 115 -11.23 -6.71 -2.14
C ILE A 115 -11.77 -5.32 -1.75
N GLN A 116 -10.90 -4.32 -1.69
CA GLN A 116 -11.25 -2.92 -1.39
C GLN A 116 -11.77 -2.14 -2.62
N GLY A 117 -11.61 -2.65 -3.84
CA GLY A 117 -12.16 -2.06 -5.06
C GLY A 117 -11.28 -0.97 -5.68
N PHE A 118 -9.96 -1.08 -5.56
CA PHE A 118 -9.02 -0.16 -6.21
C PHE A 118 -8.87 -0.43 -7.71
N PHE A 119 -8.58 0.62 -8.47
CA PHE A 119 -7.98 0.50 -9.79
C PHE A 119 -6.47 0.34 -9.66
N MET A 120 -5.94 -0.80 -10.11
CA MET A 120 -4.52 -1.10 -10.06
C MET A 120 -3.86 -0.92 -11.43
N PRO A 121 -3.09 0.14 -11.66
CA PRO A 121 -2.33 0.27 -12.90
C PRO A 121 -1.17 -0.73 -12.91
N GLY A 122 -0.86 -1.23 -14.10
CA GLY A 122 0.36 -2.00 -14.32
C GLY A 122 1.60 -1.11 -14.35
N SER A 123 2.74 -1.75 -14.59
CA SER A 123 4.01 -1.10 -14.89
C SER A 123 4.70 -1.83 -16.03
N THR A 124 5.96 -1.48 -16.30
CA THR A 124 6.83 -2.18 -17.26
C THR A 124 7.02 -3.65 -16.90
N TYR A 125 7.01 -3.98 -15.62
CA TYR A 125 7.05 -5.35 -15.09
C TYR A 125 6.26 -5.46 -13.77
N TRP A 126 6.38 -6.57 -13.06
CA TRP A 126 5.86 -6.70 -11.69
C TRP A 126 6.59 -5.73 -10.75
N ASN A 127 5.85 -5.08 -9.86
CA ASN A 127 6.32 -4.04 -8.93
C ASN A 127 7.21 -4.60 -7.81
N ILE A 128 8.34 -5.20 -8.18
CA ILE A 128 9.30 -5.88 -7.32
C ILE A 128 10.69 -5.28 -7.53
N ALA A 129 11.51 -5.27 -6.49
CA ALA A 129 12.90 -4.87 -6.57
C ALA A 129 13.81 -5.69 -5.65
N PHE A 130 15.10 -5.70 -5.96
CA PHE A 130 16.12 -6.48 -5.26
C PHE A 130 16.98 -5.60 -4.35
N GLY A 131 17.08 -5.97 -3.07
CA GLY A 131 17.89 -5.26 -2.09
C GLY A 131 18.01 -6.02 -0.79
N ARG A 132 19.21 -6.08 -0.21
CA ARG A 132 19.49 -6.70 1.10
C ARG A 132 19.63 -5.65 2.19
N GLU A 133 20.64 -4.80 2.03
CA GLU A 133 21.00 -3.75 2.98
C GLU A 133 20.39 -2.43 2.49
N GLN A 134 20.24 -1.46 3.39
CA GLN A 134 19.78 -0.12 3.03
C GLN A 134 20.65 0.47 1.90
N GLY A 135 20.00 1.06 0.89
CA GLY A 135 20.66 1.62 -0.30
C GLY A 135 21.02 0.59 -1.37
N THR A 136 21.04 -0.72 -1.08
CA THR A 136 21.43 -1.70 -2.12
C THR A 136 20.43 -1.83 -3.27
N VAL A 137 19.18 -1.42 -3.06
CA VAL A 137 18.14 -1.36 -4.11
C VAL A 137 18.47 -0.33 -5.20
N GLU A 138 19.35 0.63 -4.93
CA GLU A 138 19.77 1.63 -5.93
C GLU A 138 20.54 1.01 -7.11
N LYS A 139 21.02 -0.23 -6.95
CA LYS A 139 21.71 -0.99 -8.00
C LYS A 139 20.78 -1.85 -8.84
N ASP A 140 19.49 -1.93 -8.48
CA ASP A 140 18.48 -2.65 -9.25
C ASP A 140 17.77 -1.69 -10.22
N GLU A 141 18.43 -1.42 -11.34
CA GLU A 141 17.95 -0.47 -12.36
C GLU A 141 16.57 -0.85 -12.92
N GLU A 142 16.31 -2.14 -13.11
CA GLU A 142 15.02 -2.64 -13.62
C GLU A 142 13.91 -2.46 -12.59
N GLY A 143 14.18 -2.82 -11.32
CA GLY A 143 13.23 -2.61 -10.22
C GLY A 143 12.90 -1.14 -10.00
N LEU A 144 13.92 -0.26 -10.05
CA LEU A 144 13.73 1.19 -9.95
C LEU A 144 12.94 1.76 -11.13
N THR A 145 13.26 1.34 -12.36
CA THR A 145 12.51 1.77 -13.56
C THR A 145 11.06 1.29 -13.50
N THR A 146 10.83 0.07 -13.04
CA THR A 146 9.47 -0.47 -12.85
C THR A 146 8.69 0.30 -11.78
N ALA A 147 9.31 0.60 -10.63
CA ALA A 147 8.66 1.41 -9.59
C ALA A 147 8.36 2.85 -10.09
N TRP A 148 9.26 3.42 -10.90
CA TRP A 148 9.09 4.74 -11.49
C TRP A 148 7.90 4.79 -12.44
N ASN A 149 7.85 3.87 -13.41
CA ASN A 149 6.77 3.78 -14.39
C ASN A 149 5.43 3.44 -13.73
N PHE A 150 5.45 2.64 -12.66
CA PHE A 150 4.27 2.39 -11.85
C PHE A 150 3.74 3.70 -11.24
N GLY A 151 4.61 4.52 -10.64
CA GLY A 151 4.25 5.82 -10.10
C GLY A 151 3.67 6.77 -11.16
N LYS A 152 4.26 6.80 -12.37
CA LYS A 152 3.72 7.58 -13.50
C LYS A 152 2.32 7.11 -13.89
N ASN A 153 2.09 5.81 -13.97
CA ASN A 153 0.78 5.25 -14.32
C ASN A 153 -0.27 5.50 -13.23
N VAL A 154 0.11 5.43 -11.95
CA VAL A 154 -0.76 5.84 -10.84
C VAL A 154 -1.20 7.29 -11.01
N ALA A 155 -0.26 8.21 -11.23
CA ALA A 155 -0.57 9.62 -11.37
C ALA A 155 -1.44 9.92 -12.61
N LEU A 156 -1.12 9.30 -13.75
CA LEU A 156 -1.92 9.40 -14.97
C LEU A 156 -3.36 8.95 -14.73
N LEU A 157 -3.55 7.80 -14.07
CA LEU A 157 -4.87 7.26 -13.81
C LEU A 157 -5.67 8.12 -12.82
N VAL A 158 -5.03 8.63 -11.76
CA VAL A 158 -5.65 9.60 -10.84
C VAL A 158 -6.15 10.83 -11.60
N LYS A 159 -5.33 11.42 -12.46
CA LYS A 159 -5.72 12.59 -13.27
C LYS A 159 -6.90 12.27 -14.19
N LYS A 160 -6.90 11.08 -14.81
CA LYS A 160 -7.98 10.67 -15.73
C LYS A 160 -9.31 10.39 -15.05
N LEU A 161 -9.29 9.92 -13.80
CA LEU A 161 -10.52 9.68 -13.03
C LEU A 161 -11.15 10.98 -12.49
N LYS A 162 -10.42 12.09 -12.51
CA LYS A 162 -10.86 13.41 -12.03
C LYS A 162 -11.24 14.40 -13.12
N ALA A 163 -10.86 14.12 -14.36
CA ALA A 163 -11.11 14.98 -15.53
C ALA A 163 -12.56 14.83 -15.99
#